data_AF-A0A7C6QRM3-F1
#
_entry.id   AF-A0A7C6QRM3-F1
#
_cell.length_a   1.000
_cell.length_b   1.000
_cell.length_c   1.000
_cell.angle_alpha   90.00
_cell.angle_beta   90.00
_cell.angle_gamma   90.00
#
_symmetry.space_group_name_H-M   'P 1'
#
loop_
_entity.id
_entity.type
_entity.pdbx_description
1 polymer ?
#
loop_
_entity_poly.entity_id
_entity_poly.type
_entity_poly.pdbx_seq_one_letter_code
_entity_poly.pdbx_strand_id
1 'polypeptide(L)'
;MDNATALLSKRLIDEKNKLLQEREQINCFLETYQSLTAVESSIDSLSIEYADIGRLLFNINDRIKLIKTEIDNLKSQQKIYKEKLDSALQAGVLKRLFYRLDPQKIQQELEQVSMSIEAKKRVLSEQENSYAEVKTKLRKKEEELNKAKDDFAKQLASLGITKDQLKSTRKENEERLNDINSRINELDQALGEMQKKVLGEARLIATTLTKTYTSKQFPPQPFDVLIIDEVSMAPLPHIFWAASKVTDYVTLVGDFKQLSPICVSEYEVAEKWLKRDIFELLGIETVEDACQDERVSLLDTQYRMAQQLAAVPNKLFYSGLLKDGPHTDKFYLDEPISGKNHLVLVNTSPLNPWA
;
A
#
# COMPACT_ATOMS: atom_id res chain seq x y z
N MET A 1 35.93 -4.08 26.04
CA MET A 1 34.51 -4.08 26.48
C MET A 1 33.56 -4.48 25.35
N ASP A 2 34.08 -4.89 24.19
CA ASP A 2 33.34 -4.82 22.91
C ASP A 2 32.39 -6.00 22.68
N ASN A 3 32.70 -7.16 23.25
CA ASN A 3 31.89 -8.36 23.03
C ASN A 3 30.53 -8.30 23.75
N ALA A 4 30.49 -7.70 24.94
CA ALA A 4 29.26 -7.57 25.73
C ALA A 4 28.27 -6.58 25.11
N THR A 5 28.77 -5.42 24.65
CA THR A 5 27.96 -4.40 23.98
C THR A 5 27.44 -4.90 22.62
N ALA A 6 28.26 -5.62 21.85
CA ALA A 6 27.85 -6.22 20.59
C ALA A 6 26.80 -7.34 20.76
N LEU A 7 26.96 -8.19 21.79
CA LEU A 7 25.97 -9.22 22.12
C LEU A 7 24.65 -8.60 22.60
N LEU A 8 24.71 -7.52 23.37
CA LEU A 8 23.54 -6.80 23.86
C LEU A 8 22.79 -6.10 22.71
N SER A 9 23.50 -5.38 21.84
CA SER A 9 22.89 -4.72 20.68
C SER A 9 22.23 -5.72 19.74
N LYS A 10 22.88 -6.86 19.48
CA LYS A 10 22.29 -7.95 18.68
C LYS A 10 20.98 -8.45 19.30
N ARG A 11 20.94 -8.69 20.61
CA ARG A 11 19.71 -9.13 21.31
C ARG A 11 18.59 -8.11 21.17
N LEU A 12 18.87 -6.82 21.35
CA LEU A 12 17.87 -5.76 21.23
C LEU A 12 17.36 -5.62 19.79
N ILE A 13 18.22 -5.78 18.78
CA ILE A 13 17.84 -5.80 17.37
C ILE A 13 16.95 -7.01 17.06
N ASP A 14 17.32 -8.20 17.55
CA ASP A 14 16.54 -9.42 17.37
C ASP A 14 15.16 -9.31 18.04
N GLU A 15 15.08 -8.71 19.24
CA GLU A 15 13.83 -8.40 19.93
C GLU A 15 12.97 -7.42 19.12
N LYS A 16 13.56 -6.31 18.66
CA LYS A 16 12.87 -5.32 17.83
C LYS A 16 12.30 -5.95 16.55
N ASN A 17 13.08 -6.79 15.87
CA ASN A 17 12.64 -7.46 14.64
C ASN A 17 11.44 -8.39 14.88
N LYS A 18 11.43 -9.12 16.00
CA LYS A 18 10.27 -9.96 16.39
C LYS A 18 9.03 -9.11 16.65
N LEU A 19 9.18 -8.00 17.37
CA LEU A 19 8.08 -7.08 17.64
C LEU A 19 7.54 -6.41 16.38
N LEU A 20 8.41 -6.08 15.41
CA LEU A 20 7.98 -5.56 14.11
C LEU A 20 7.17 -6.58 13.31
N GLN A 21 7.60 -7.85 13.30
CA GLN A 21 6.84 -8.94 12.68
C GLN A 21 5.48 -9.14 13.34
N GLU A 22 5.43 -9.13 14.67
CA GLU A 22 4.18 -9.23 15.44
C GLU A 22 3.24 -8.04 15.13
N ARG A 23 3.79 -6.82 15.06
CA ARG A 23 3.04 -5.60 14.69
C ARG A 23 2.40 -5.71 13.31
N GLU A 24 3.14 -6.23 12.32
CA GLU A 24 2.62 -6.43 10.97
C GLU A 24 1.48 -7.46 10.94
N GLN A 25 1.61 -8.56 11.69
CA GLN A 25 0.54 -9.56 11.81
C GLN A 25 -0.73 -8.97 12.43
N ILE A 26 -0.57 -8.18 13.51
CA ILE A 26 -1.70 -7.50 14.16
C ILE A 26 -2.36 -6.50 13.22
N ASN A 27 -1.59 -5.69 12.49
CA ASN A 27 -2.14 -4.72 11.54
C ASN A 27 -2.94 -5.41 10.41
N CYS A 28 -2.40 -6.50 9.86
CA CYS A 28 -3.10 -7.31 8.85
C CYS A 28 -4.44 -7.86 9.39
N PHE A 29 -4.45 -8.31 10.65
CA PHE A 29 -5.67 -8.73 11.32
C PHE A 29 -6.67 -7.56 11.47
N LEU A 30 -6.22 -6.38 11.90
CA LEU A 30 -7.09 -5.21 12.10
C LEU A 30 -7.68 -4.68 10.78
N GLU A 31 -6.93 -4.72 9.67
CA GLU A 31 -7.43 -4.40 8.33
C GLU A 31 -8.51 -5.39 7.88
N THR A 32 -8.26 -6.68 8.10
CA THR A 32 -9.26 -7.73 7.84
C THR A 32 -10.52 -7.50 8.68
N TYR A 33 -10.36 -7.15 9.96
CA TYR A 33 -11.47 -6.84 10.86
C TYR A 33 -12.32 -5.66 10.36
N GLN A 34 -11.69 -4.56 9.91
CA GLN A 34 -12.42 -3.41 9.37
C GLN A 34 -13.28 -3.81 8.17
N SER A 35 -12.75 -4.66 7.27
CA SER A 35 -13.51 -5.16 6.13
C SER A 35 -14.74 -5.97 6.56
N LEU A 36 -14.61 -6.82 7.58
CA LEU A 36 -15.73 -7.61 8.13
C LEU A 36 -16.80 -6.73 8.76
N THR A 37 -16.42 -5.69 9.52
CA THR A 37 -17.40 -4.77 10.12
C THR A 37 -18.17 -3.97 9.08
N ALA A 38 -17.55 -3.64 7.95
CA ALA A 38 -18.25 -2.99 6.84
C ALA A 38 -19.32 -3.91 6.23
N VAL A 39 -18.99 -5.20 6.04
CA VAL A 39 -19.95 -6.22 5.60
C VAL A 39 -21.08 -6.39 6.61
N GLU A 40 -20.78 -6.45 7.91
CA GLU A 40 -21.79 -6.53 8.97
C GLU A 40 -22.76 -5.35 8.93
N SER A 41 -22.25 -4.12 8.84
CA SER A 41 -23.09 -2.92 8.75
C SER A 41 -23.99 -2.91 7.51
N SER A 42 -23.53 -3.51 6.40
CA SER A 42 -24.30 -3.66 5.17
C SER A 42 -25.42 -4.70 5.31
N ILE A 43 -25.19 -5.77 6.07
CA ILE A 43 -26.22 -6.77 6.40
C ILE A 43 -27.31 -6.13 7.27
N ASP A 44 -26.91 -5.32 8.26
CA ASP A 44 -27.86 -4.62 9.14
C ASP A 44 -28.75 -3.66 8.35
N SER A 45 -28.18 -2.86 7.43
CA SER A 45 -28.97 -1.97 6.57
C SER A 45 -29.92 -2.73 5.64
N LEU A 46 -29.45 -3.82 5.02
CA LEU A 46 -30.30 -4.68 4.18
C LEU A 46 -31.44 -5.33 4.98
N SER A 47 -31.18 -5.71 6.24
CA SER A 47 -32.18 -6.28 7.13
C SER A 47 -33.26 -5.26 7.49
N ILE A 48 -32.90 -3.99 7.68
CA ILE A 48 -33.85 -2.89 7.93
C ILE A 48 -34.71 -2.65 6.68
N GLU A 49 -34.09 -2.55 5.50
CA GLU A 49 -34.80 -2.38 4.23
C GLU A 49 -35.80 -3.53 3.97
N TYR A 50 -35.37 -4.77 4.21
CA TYR A 50 -36.24 -5.95 4.08
C TYR A 50 -37.46 -5.85 5.01
N ALA A 51 -37.25 -5.46 6.27
CA ALA A 51 -38.33 -5.31 7.24
C ALA A 51 -39.33 -4.22 6.83
N ASP A 52 -38.84 -3.09 6.30
CA ASP A 52 -39.70 -1.99 5.85
C ASP A 52 -40.50 -2.33 4.60
N ILE A 53 -39.91 -3.03 3.63
CA ILE A 53 -40.64 -3.56 2.47
C ILE A 53 -41.70 -4.57 2.93
N GLY A 54 -41.39 -5.41 3.92
CA GLY A 54 -42.34 -6.35 4.52
C GLY A 54 -43.55 -5.64 5.14
N ARG A 55 -43.32 -4.54 5.87
CA ARG A 55 -44.40 -3.69 6.43
C ARG A 55 -45.26 -3.05 5.33
N LEU A 56 -44.63 -2.53 4.27
CA LEU A 56 -45.36 -1.97 3.13
C LEU A 56 -46.25 -3.02 2.46
N LEU A 57 -45.72 -4.22 2.24
CA LEU A 57 -46.46 -5.32 1.65
C LEU A 57 -47.67 -5.72 2.52
N PHE A 58 -47.49 -5.77 3.84
CA PHE A 58 -48.57 -6.03 4.79
C PHE A 58 -49.68 -4.97 4.69
N ASN A 59 -49.32 -3.69 4.67
CA ASN A 59 -50.28 -2.58 4.55
C ASN A 59 -51.07 -2.62 3.24
N ILE A 60 -50.43 -2.94 2.11
CA ILE A 60 -51.11 -3.08 0.81
C ILE A 60 -52.08 -4.27 0.85
N ASN A 61 -51.66 -5.41 1.43
CA ASN A 61 -52.52 -6.58 1.58
C ASN A 61 -53.78 -6.28 2.40
N ASP A 62 -53.65 -5.50 3.48
CA ASP A 62 -54.78 -5.13 4.32
C ASP A 62 -55.76 -4.21 3.58
N ARG A 63 -55.26 -3.25 2.79
CA ARG A 63 -56.08 -2.42 1.90
C ARG A 63 -56.80 -3.24 0.84
N ILE A 64 -56.13 -4.21 0.22
CA ILE A 64 -56.74 -5.13 -0.75
C ILE A 64 -57.91 -5.89 -0.11
N LYS A 65 -57.74 -6.40 1.12
CA LYS A 65 -58.82 -7.08 1.85
C LYS A 65 -60.01 -6.15 2.09
N LEU A 66 -59.76 -4.92 2.56
CA LEU A 66 -60.80 -3.92 2.80
C LEU A 66 -61.59 -3.62 1.52
N ILE A 67 -60.90 -3.34 0.41
CA ILE A 67 -61.52 -3.05 -0.89
C ILE A 67 -62.35 -4.24 -1.38
N LYS A 68 -61.87 -5.49 -1.20
CA LYS A 68 -62.65 -6.69 -1.55
C LYS A 68 -63.94 -6.77 -0.76
N THR A 69 -63.90 -6.54 0.55
CA THR A 69 -65.11 -6.51 1.40
C THR A 69 -66.08 -5.41 0.97
N GLU A 70 -65.61 -4.21 0.65
CA GLU A 70 -66.45 -3.11 0.14
C GLU A 70 -67.11 -3.46 -1.20
N ILE A 71 -66.36 -4.06 -2.13
CA ILE A 71 -66.89 -4.52 -3.42
C ILE A 71 -67.99 -5.56 -3.20
N ASP A 72 -67.81 -6.51 -2.27
CA ASP A 72 -68.80 -7.55 -2.00
C ASP A 72 -70.07 -6.99 -1.33
N ASN A 73 -69.94 -5.95 -0.50
CA ASN A 73 -71.08 -5.22 0.05
C ASN A 73 -71.83 -4.48 -1.08
N LEU A 74 -71.13 -3.77 -1.97
CA LEU A 74 -71.73 -3.07 -3.10
C LEU A 74 -72.42 -4.05 -4.08
N LYS A 75 -71.84 -5.23 -4.34
CA LYS A 75 -72.50 -6.30 -5.13
C LYS A 75 -73.79 -6.78 -4.47
N SER A 76 -73.77 -6.95 -3.14
CA SER A 76 -74.98 -7.32 -2.39
C SER A 76 -76.08 -6.26 -2.54
N GLN A 77 -75.72 -4.98 -2.45
CA GLN A 77 -76.64 -3.87 -2.71
C GLN A 77 -77.14 -3.86 -4.16
N GLN A 78 -76.26 -4.04 -5.14
CA GLN A 78 -76.61 -4.12 -6.55
C GLN A 78 -77.63 -5.24 -6.81
N LYS A 79 -77.47 -6.40 -6.16
CA LYS A 79 -78.43 -7.52 -6.24
C LYS A 79 -79.81 -7.13 -5.70
N ILE A 80 -79.86 -6.49 -4.53
CA ILE A 80 -81.10 -5.99 -3.93
C ILE A 80 -81.79 -4.97 -4.85
N TYR A 81 -81.04 -4.03 -5.42
CA TYR A 81 -81.59 -3.05 -6.36
C TYR A 81 -82.10 -3.68 -7.65
N LYS A 82 -81.44 -4.74 -8.15
CA LYS A 82 -81.85 -5.49 -9.33
C LYS A 82 -83.16 -6.25 -9.09
N GLU A 83 -83.29 -6.91 -7.94
CA GLU A 83 -84.53 -7.58 -7.52
C GLU A 83 -85.69 -6.59 -7.32
N LYS A 84 -85.41 -5.40 -6.76
CA LYS A 84 -86.38 -4.31 -6.64
C LYS A 84 -86.82 -3.75 -8.00
N LEU A 85 -85.90 -3.63 -8.97
CA LEU A 85 -86.20 -3.19 -10.32
C LEU A 85 -87.10 -4.19 -11.07
N ASP A 86 -86.77 -5.49 -10.99
CA ASP A 86 -87.60 -6.55 -11.58
C ASP A 86 -89.01 -6.57 -10.97
N SER A 87 -89.11 -6.40 -9.64
CA SER A 87 -90.39 -6.28 -8.93
C SER A 87 -91.18 -5.04 -9.34
N ALA A 88 -90.50 -3.91 -9.61
CA ALA A 88 -91.12 -2.67 -10.08
C ALA A 88 -91.63 -2.79 -11.53
N LEU A 89 -90.91 -3.51 -12.40
CA LEU A 89 -91.30 -3.75 -13.80
C LEU A 89 -92.51 -4.69 -13.91
N GLN A 90 -92.59 -5.73 -13.07
CA GLN A 90 -93.69 -6.69 -13.04
C GLN A 90 -94.95 -6.19 -12.28
N ALA A 91 -94.83 -5.15 -11.45
CA ALA A 91 -95.95 -4.58 -10.70
C ALA A 91 -96.81 -3.62 -11.55
N GLY A 92 -98.14 -3.71 -11.41
CA GLY A 92 -99.09 -2.76 -12.01
C GLY A 92 -99.08 -1.37 -11.35
N VAL A 93 -99.67 -0.37 -12.02
CA VAL A 93 -99.61 1.07 -11.66
C VAL A 93 -99.96 1.36 -10.17
N LEU A 94 -100.97 0.70 -9.61
CA LEU A 94 -101.38 0.83 -8.21
C LEU A 94 -100.34 0.31 -7.21
N LYS A 95 -99.62 -0.78 -7.52
CA LYS A 95 -98.56 -1.34 -6.65
C LYS A 95 -97.28 -0.49 -6.70
N ARG A 96 -96.96 0.13 -7.83
CA ARG A 96 -95.79 1.03 -7.95
C ARG A 96 -95.93 2.28 -7.09
N LEU A 97 -97.15 2.83 -7.01
CA LEU A 97 -97.45 4.03 -6.22
C LEU A 97 -97.43 3.76 -4.69
N PHE A 98 -98.01 2.63 -4.25
CA PHE A 98 -98.11 2.27 -2.82
C PHE A 98 -96.75 1.91 -2.19
N TYR A 99 -95.84 1.32 -2.97
CA TYR A 99 -94.51 0.90 -2.50
C TYR A 99 -93.38 1.86 -2.88
N ARG A 100 -93.68 3.05 -3.44
CA ARG A 100 -92.68 4.03 -3.94
C ARG A 100 -91.62 3.39 -4.86
N LEU A 101 -92.06 2.54 -5.78
CA LEU A 101 -91.21 1.87 -6.76
C LEU A 101 -91.17 2.70 -8.04
N ASP A 102 -90.31 3.72 -8.10
CA ASP A 102 -90.01 4.46 -9.33
C ASP A 102 -88.91 3.73 -10.11
N PRO A 103 -89.24 3.11 -11.27
CA PRO A 103 -88.28 2.35 -12.06
C PRO A 103 -87.09 3.19 -12.55
N GLN A 104 -87.31 4.47 -12.89
CA GLN A 104 -86.26 5.35 -13.40
C GLN A 104 -85.24 5.70 -12.31
N LYS A 105 -85.73 5.98 -11.09
CA LYS A 105 -84.88 6.27 -9.94
C LYS A 105 -84.10 5.04 -9.46
N ILE A 106 -84.73 3.87 -9.43
CA ILE A 106 -84.06 2.61 -9.08
C ILE A 106 -82.99 2.26 -10.12
N GLN A 107 -83.26 2.53 -11.41
CA GLN A 107 -82.28 2.33 -12.48
C GLN A 107 -81.08 3.28 -12.35
N GLN A 108 -81.29 4.55 -12.00
CA GLN A 108 -80.20 5.50 -11.71
C GLN A 108 -79.36 5.08 -10.49
N GLU A 109 -79.99 4.64 -9.39
CA GLU A 109 -79.27 4.13 -8.21
C GLU A 109 -78.47 2.86 -8.54
N LEU A 110 -79.02 1.97 -9.38
CA LEU A 110 -78.34 0.76 -9.84
C LEU A 110 -77.14 1.08 -10.74
N GLU A 111 -77.26 2.08 -11.60
CA GLU A 111 -76.18 2.58 -12.45
C GLU A 111 -75.06 3.23 -11.61
N GLN A 112 -75.40 4.04 -10.61
CA GLN A 112 -74.45 4.61 -9.64
C GLN A 112 -73.69 3.55 -8.83
N VAL A 113 -74.38 2.52 -8.33
CA VAL A 113 -73.75 1.40 -7.61
C VAL A 113 -72.85 0.61 -8.57
N SER A 114 -73.27 0.39 -9.81
CA SER A 114 -72.47 -0.31 -10.83
C SER A 114 -71.18 0.45 -11.17
N MET A 115 -71.27 1.78 -11.35
CA MET A 115 -70.11 2.65 -11.55
C MET A 115 -69.16 2.62 -10.34
N SER A 116 -69.70 2.61 -9.12
CA SER A 116 -68.91 2.54 -7.88
C SER A 116 -68.18 1.20 -7.73
N ILE A 117 -68.81 0.09 -8.12
CA ILE A 117 -68.18 -1.24 -8.17
C ILE A 117 -67.03 -1.24 -9.19
N GLU A 118 -67.25 -0.68 -10.38
CA GLU A 118 -66.22 -0.64 -11.42
C GLU A 118 -65.03 0.23 -11.02
N ALA A 119 -65.28 1.40 -10.42
CA ALA A 119 -64.24 2.26 -9.86
C ALA A 119 -63.42 1.54 -8.78
N LYS A 120 -64.07 0.87 -7.81
CA LYS A 120 -63.36 0.10 -6.78
C LYS A 120 -62.62 -1.11 -7.36
N LYS A 121 -63.14 -1.77 -8.41
CA LYS A 121 -62.41 -2.84 -9.13
C LYS A 121 -61.13 -2.33 -9.80
N ARG A 122 -61.12 -1.11 -10.34
CA ARG A 122 -59.90 -0.49 -10.89
C ARG A 122 -58.87 -0.25 -9.79
N VAL A 123 -59.28 0.36 -8.67
CA VAL A 123 -58.40 0.56 -7.51
C VAL A 123 -57.89 -0.78 -6.96
N LEU A 124 -58.74 -1.81 -6.93
CA LEU A 124 -58.32 -3.16 -6.52
C LEU A 124 -57.22 -3.71 -7.43
N SER A 125 -57.40 -3.62 -8.75
CA SER A 125 -56.41 -4.03 -9.74
C SER A 125 -55.08 -3.29 -9.57
N GLU A 126 -55.12 -1.97 -9.36
CA GLU A 126 -53.94 -1.15 -9.08
C GLU A 126 -53.22 -1.59 -7.80
N GLN A 127 -53.95 -1.84 -6.72
CA GLN A 127 -53.36 -2.34 -5.47
C GLN A 127 -52.79 -3.76 -5.62
N GLU A 128 -53.46 -4.64 -6.36
CA GLU A 128 -52.97 -6.00 -6.64
C GLU A 128 -51.69 -5.99 -7.48
N ASN A 129 -51.58 -5.09 -8.47
CA ASN A 129 -50.35 -4.87 -9.23
C ASN A 129 -49.23 -4.33 -8.33
N SER A 130 -49.52 -3.31 -7.51
CA SER A 130 -48.57 -2.77 -6.55
C SER A 130 -48.10 -3.83 -5.55
N TYR A 131 -49.00 -4.70 -5.07
CA TYR A 131 -48.67 -5.82 -4.21
C TYR A 131 -47.71 -6.80 -4.90
N ALA A 132 -47.96 -7.16 -6.16
CA ALA A 132 -47.10 -8.06 -6.92
C ALA A 132 -45.69 -7.47 -7.12
N GLU A 133 -45.58 -6.18 -7.42
CA GLU A 133 -44.30 -5.48 -7.54
C GLU A 133 -43.52 -5.46 -6.22
N VAL A 134 -44.17 -5.05 -5.13
CA VAL A 134 -43.54 -4.98 -3.80
C VAL A 134 -43.14 -6.38 -3.33
N LYS A 135 -43.95 -7.40 -3.59
CA LYS A 135 -43.63 -8.81 -3.28
C LYS A 135 -42.40 -9.29 -4.03
N THR A 136 -42.26 -8.89 -5.30
CA THR A 136 -41.08 -9.23 -6.11
C THR A 136 -39.83 -8.52 -5.58
N LYS A 137 -39.94 -7.24 -5.18
CA LYS A 137 -38.85 -6.50 -4.53
C LYS A 137 -38.42 -7.15 -3.21
N LEU A 138 -39.39 -7.55 -2.38
CA LEU A 138 -39.12 -8.22 -1.11
C LEU A 138 -38.33 -9.52 -1.31
N ARG A 139 -38.73 -10.34 -2.29
CA ARG A 139 -38.03 -11.59 -2.62
C ARG A 139 -36.60 -11.35 -3.09
N LYS A 140 -36.36 -10.37 -3.96
CA LYS A 140 -34.99 -10.01 -4.39
C LYS A 140 -34.13 -9.59 -3.21
N LYS A 141 -34.69 -8.76 -2.31
CA LYS A 141 -34.00 -8.31 -1.09
C LYS A 141 -33.73 -9.45 -0.11
N GLU A 142 -34.62 -10.43 -0.01
CA GLU A 142 -34.41 -11.65 0.76
C GLU A 142 -33.23 -12.48 0.22
N GLU A 143 -33.16 -12.66 -1.10
CA GLU A 143 -32.07 -13.35 -1.79
C GLU A 143 -30.72 -12.62 -1.59
N GLU A 144 -30.72 -11.28 -1.71
CA GLU A 144 -29.54 -10.43 -1.43
C GLU A 144 -29.08 -10.56 0.04
N LEU A 145 -30.02 -10.50 0.98
CA LEU A 145 -29.73 -10.58 2.42
C LEU A 145 -29.18 -11.96 2.81
N ASN A 146 -29.77 -13.04 2.29
CA ASN A 146 -29.31 -14.40 2.56
C ASN A 146 -27.92 -14.65 1.98
N LYS A 147 -27.67 -14.19 0.75
CA LYS A 147 -26.35 -14.29 0.13
C LYS A 147 -25.30 -13.52 0.94
N ALA A 148 -25.60 -12.29 1.37
CA ALA A 148 -24.69 -11.50 2.19
C ALA A 148 -24.38 -12.17 3.54
N LYS A 149 -25.40 -12.76 4.19
CA LYS A 149 -25.21 -13.52 5.44
C LYS A 149 -24.36 -14.78 5.24
N ASP A 150 -24.57 -15.51 4.16
CA ASP A 150 -23.79 -16.72 3.84
C ASP A 150 -22.33 -16.38 3.55
N ASP A 151 -22.08 -15.32 2.78
CA ASP A 151 -20.72 -14.88 2.45
C ASP A 151 -19.99 -14.37 3.71
N PHE A 152 -20.68 -13.63 4.59
CA PHE A 152 -20.13 -13.21 5.89
C PHE A 152 -19.83 -14.41 6.81
N ALA A 153 -20.72 -15.40 6.87
CA ALA A 153 -20.50 -16.62 7.66
C ALA A 153 -19.29 -17.43 7.16
N LYS A 154 -19.10 -17.54 5.83
CA LYS A 154 -17.92 -18.18 5.23
C LYS A 154 -16.63 -17.43 5.57
N GLN A 155 -16.65 -16.09 5.51
CA GLN A 155 -15.50 -15.27 5.90
C GLN A 155 -15.14 -15.48 7.37
N LEU A 156 -16.12 -15.47 8.28
CA LEU A 156 -15.88 -15.77 9.70
C LEU A 156 -15.34 -17.20 9.92
N ALA A 157 -15.89 -18.19 9.23
CA ALA A 157 -15.44 -19.58 9.32
C ALA A 157 -13.99 -19.75 8.82
N SER A 158 -13.60 -19.03 7.77
CA SER A 158 -12.23 -19.05 7.25
C SER A 158 -11.20 -18.49 8.25
N LEU A 159 -11.64 -17.61 9.14
CA LEU A 159 -10.82 -17.03 10.20
C LEU A 159 -10.87 -17.83 11.50
N GLY A 160 -11.77 -18.82 11.61
CA GLY A 160 -11.92 -19.65 12.80
C GLY A 160 -12.41 -18.89 14.04
N ILE A 161 -13.03 -17.71 13.86
CA ILE A 161 -13.40 -16.79 14.94
C ILE A 161 -14.91 -16.54 14.93
N THR A 162 -15.53 -16.57 16.11
CA THR A 162 -16.94 -16.18 16.29
C THR A 162 -17.10 -14.65 16.40
N LYS A 163 -18.31 -14.14 16.16
CA LYS A 163 -18.60 -12.69 16.22
C LYS A 163 -18.22 -12.03 17.54
N ASP A 164 -18.46 -12.69 18.67
CA ASP A 164 -18.12 -12.16 20.00
C ASP A 164 -16.62 -12.18 20.26
N GLN A 165 -15.94 -13.26 19.84
CA GLN A 165 -14.48 -13.35 19.87
C GLN A 165 -13.82 -12.29 18.98
N LEU A 166 -14.45 -11.92 17.86
CA LEU A 166 -13.94 -10.92 16.93
C LEU A 166 -13.73 -9.57 17.66
N LYS A 167 -14.70 -9.13 18.47
CA LYS A 167 -14.64 -7.87 19.22
C LYS A 167 -13.61 -7.90 20.35
N SER A 168 -13.53 -9.01 21.09
CA SER A 168 -12.55 -9.15 22.18
C SER A 168 -11.13 -9.21 21.63
N THR A 169 -10.89 -10.02 20.60
CA THR A 169 -9.58 -10.15 19.95
C THR A 169 -9.13 -8.85 19.31
N ARG A 170 -10.05 -8.06 18.74
CA ARG A 170 -9.73 -6.70 18.27
C ARG A 170 -9.19 -5.83 19.39
N LYS A 171 -9.89 -5.77 20.52
CA LYS A 171 -9.50 -4.94 21.66
C LYS A 171 -8.14 -5.36 22.21
N GLU A 172 -7.93 -6.68 22.38
CA GLU A 172 -6.66 -7.26 22.80
C GLU A 172 -5.52 -6.89 21.83
N ASN A 173 -5.79 -6.97 20.52
CA ASN A 173 -4.82 -6.61 19.49
C ASN A 173 -4.50 -5.11 19.46
N GLU A 174 -5.50 -4.23 19.68
CA GLU A 174 -5.28 -2.79 19.80
C GLU A 174 -4.44 -2.43 21.04
N GLU A 175 -4.72 -3.06 22.19
CA GLU A 175 -3.93 -2.92 23.41
C GLU A 175 -2.49 -3.43 23.20
N ARG A 176 -2.35 -4.62 22.61
CA ARG A 176 -1.05 -5.22 22.29
C ARG A 176 -0.25 -4.38 21.29
N LEU A 177 -0.90 -3.76 20.31
CA LEU A 177 -0.25 -2.86 19.35
C LEU A 177 0.35 -1.63 20.05
N ASN A 178 -0.36 -1.06 21.04
CA ASN A 178 0.15 0.04 21.84
C ASN A 178 1.38 -0.37 22.65
N ASP A 179 1.34 -1.54 23.29
CA ASP A 179 2.47 -2.09 24.04
C ASP A 179 3.69 -2.33 23.14
N ILE A 180 3.48 -2.94 21.97
CA ILE A 180 4.53 -3.19 20.99
C ILE A 180 5.17 -1.87 20.53
N ASN A 181 4.35 -0.87 20.20
CA ASN A 181 4.86 0.43 19.76
C ASN A 181 5.65 1.14 20.87
N SER A 182 5.17 1.08 22.12
CA SER A 182 5.91 1.60 23.27
C SER A 182 7.26 0.90 23.42
N ARG A 183 7.27 -0.43 23.36
CA ARG A 183 8.49 -1.23 23.48
C ARG A 183 9.48 -0.98 22.35
N ILE A 184 9.00 -0.86 21.11
CA ILE A 184 9.85 -0.50 19.96
C ILE A 184 10.51 0.86 20.19
N ASN A 185 9.76 1.84 20.69
CA ASN A 185 10.31 3.17 20.98
C ASN A 185 11.40 3.11 22.08
N GLU A 186 11.18 2.34 23.14
CA GLU A 186 12.20 2.10 24.18
C GLU A 186 13.46 1.45 23.61
N LEU A 187 13.29 0.41 22.77
CA LEU A 187 14.40 -0.28 22.12
C LEU A 187 15.18 0.67 21.20
N ASP A 188 14.49 1.54 20.47
CA ASP A 188 15.12 2.54 19.61
C ASP A 188 15.91 3.59 20.39
N GLN A 189 15.40 4.01 21.54
CA GLN A 189 16.15 4.89 22.46
C GLN A 189 17.40 4.18 22.98
N ALA A 190 17.26 2.95 23.49
CA ALA A 190 18.38 2.17 24.02
C ALA A 190 19.46 1.90 22.97
N LEU A 191 19.07 1.48 21.76
CA LEU A 191 19.99 1.27 20.64
C LEU A 191 20.67 2.59 20.22
N GLY A 192 19.91 3.69 20.20
CA GLY A 192 20.45 5.01 19.91
C GLY A 192 21.50 5.47 20.92
N GLU A 193 21.26 5.25 22.21
CA GLU A 193 22.21 5.56 23.29
C GLU A 193 23.46 4.70 23.22
N MET A 194 23.31 3.40 22.99
CA MET A 194 24.45 2.49 22.79
C MET A 194 25.31 2.93 21.61
N GLN A 195 24.70 3.30 20.49
CA GLN A 195 25.43 3.75 19.32
C GLN A 195 26.15 5.07 19.58
N LYS A 196 25.52 6.04 20.25
CA LYS A 196 26.18 7.29 20.66
C LYS A 196 27.38 7.01 21.56
N LYS A 197 27.25 6.08 22.51
CA LYS A 197 28.36 5.69 23.40
C LYS A 197 29.51 5.06 22.62
N VAL A 198 29.21 4.07 21.76
CA VAL A 198 30.22 3.40 20.93
C VAL A 198 30.95 4.40 20.04
N LEU A 199 30.23 5.30 19.37
CA LEU A 199 30.84 6.31 18.51
C LEU A 199 31.63 7.36 19.31
N GLY A 200 31.19 7.72 20.51
CA GLY A 200 31.90 8.66 21.39
C GLY A 200 33.18 8.08 22.02
N GLU A 201 33.24 6.77 22.22
CA GLU A 201 34.42 6.06 22.74
C GLU A 201 35.36 5.55 21.62
N ALA A 202 34.90 5.58 20.37
CA ALA A 202 35.67 5.10 19.22
C ALA A 202 36.87 6.00 18.93
N ARG A 203 38.06 5.40 18.84
CA ARG A 203 39.29 6.09 18.40
C ARG A 203 39.40 6.23 16.89
N LEU A 204 38.68 5.38 16.14
CA LEU A 204 38.65 5.34 14.69
C LEU A 204 37.21 5.07 14.25
N ILE A 205 36.70 5.86 13.32
CA ILE A 205 35.39 5.66 12.71
C ILE A 205 35.58 5.53 11.20
N ALA A 206 35.43 4.30 10.69
CA ALA A 206 35.44 4.02 9.26
C ALA A 206 34.01 4.10 8.71
N THR A 207 33.78 4.99 7.74
CA THR A 207 32.44 5.19 7.16
C THR A 207 32.51 5.79 5.77
N THR A 208 31.41 5.72 5.02
CA THR A 208 31.31 6.40 3.72
C THR A 208 31.07 7.89 3.93
N LEU A 209 31.55 8.74 3.01
CA LEU A 209 31.31 10.19 3.08
C LEU A 209 29.82 10.52 3.23
N THR A 210 28.94 9.80 2.52
CA THR A 210 27.48 9.97 2.62
C THR A 210 26.94 9.77 4.02
N LYS A 211 27.47 8.80 4.76
CA LYS A 211 26.99 8.49 6.11
C LYS A 211 27.33 9.60 7.11
N THR A 212 28.35 10.42 6.84
CA THR A 212 28.78 11.52 7.71
C THR A 212 27.78 12.68 7.79
N TYR A 213 26.96 12.92 6.76
CA TYR A 213 25.93 13.97 6.76
C TYR A 213 24.49 13.45 6.81
N THR A 214 24.27 12.17 6.48
CA THR A 214 22.92 11.56 6.56
C THR A 214 22.62 10.95 7.92
N SER A 215 23.62 10.50 8.66
CA SER A 215 23.42 9.88 9.98
C SER A 215 23.24 10.93 11.08
N LYS A 216 22.10 10.90 11.76
CA LYS A 216 21.84 11.71 12.97
C LYS A 216 22.76 11.38 14.15
N GLN A 217 23.46 10.25 14.07
CA GLN A 217 24.32 9.74 15.15
C GLN A 217 25.80 10.00 14.85
N PHE A 218 26.14 10.61 13.71
CA PHE A 218 27.51 11.02 13.46
C PHE A 218 27.98 11.96 14.58
N PRO A 219 29.16 11.74 15.19
CA PRO A 219 29.60 12.52 16.32
C PRO A 219 29.62 14.03 16.04
N PRO A 220 29.13 14.86 16.98
CA PRO A 220 29.19 16.31 16.83
C PRO A 220 30.59 16.87 17.12
N GLN A 221 31.43 16.13 17.84
CA GLN A 221 32.81 16.54 18.14
C GLN A 221 33.67 16.43 16.88
N PRO A 222 34.59 17.37 16.66
CA PRO A 222 35.48 17.29 15.53
C PRO A 222 36.54 16.20 15.77
N PHE A 223 36.95 15.53 14.69
CA PHE A 223 38.05 14.58 14.68
C PHE A 223 39.38 15.33 14.56
N ASP A 224 40.46 14.71 15.01
CA ASP A 224 41.80 15.28 14.81
C ASP A 224 42.27 15.06 13.36
N VAL A 225 41.94 13.90 12.78
CA VAL A 225 42.41 13.47 11.46
C VAL A 225 41.27 12.90 10.61
N LEU A 226 41.24 13.28 9.33
CA LEU A 226 40.42 12.66 8.29
C LEU A 226 41.32 11.98 7.26
N ILE A 227 40.99 10.74 6.92
CA ILE A 227 41.55 10.03 5.77
C ILE A 227 40.41 9.70 4.83
N ILE A 228 40.49 10.17 3.59
CA ILE A 228 39.54 9.82 2.52
C ILE A 228 40.26 8.92 1.54
N ASP A 229 39.79 7.69 1.42
CA ASP A 229 40.23 6.74 0.40
C ASP A 229 39.36 6.87 -0.87
N GLU A 230 39.93 6.55 -2.02
CA GLU A 230 39.32 6.69 -3.35
C GLU A 230 38.73 8.09 -3.62
N VAL A 231 39.47 9.14 -3.24
CA VAL A 231 39.00 10.53 -3.28
C VAL A 231 38.67 11.03 -4.70
N SER A 232 39.23 10.43 -5.76
CA SER A 232 38.92 10.78 -7.15
C SER A 232 37.45 10.57 -7.48
N MET A 233 36.77 9.63 -6.81
CA MET A 233 35.34 9.38 -7.04
C MET A 233 34.41 10.29 -6.22
N ALA A 234 34.96 11.09 -5.30
CA ALA A 234 34.17 11.85 -4.33
C ALA A 234 33.81 13.26 -4.83
N PRO A 235 32.51 13.63 -4.87
CA PRO A 235 32.09 14.99 -5.14
C PRO A 235 32.66 15.99 -4.12
N LEU A 236 33.09 17.16 -4.60
CA LEU A 236 33.69 18.21 -3.77
C LEU A 236 32.86 18.60 -2.53
N PRO A 237 31.52 18.74 -2.60
CA PRO A 237 30.71 19.06 -1.41
C PRO A 237 30.82 18.03 -0.29
N HIS A 238 30.99 16.74 -0.63
CA HIS A 238 31.11 15.68 0.37
C HIS A 238 32.47 15.76 1.08
N ILE A 239 33.54 16.02 0.32
CA ILE A 239 34.88 16.25 0.87
C ILE A 239 34.87 17.48 1.78
N PHE A 240 34.27 18.58 1.32
CA PHE A 240 34.14 19.81 2.09
C PHE A 240 33.40 19.59 3.42
N TRP A 241 32.28 18.87 3.39
CA TRP A 241 31.56 18.52 4.62
C TRP A 241 32.43 17.71 5.57
N ALA A 242 33.08 16.65 5.10
CA ALA A 242 33.91 15.80 5.95
C ALA A 242 35.11 16.58 6.53
N ALA A 243 35.78 17.39 5.71
CA ALA A 243 36.89 18.24 6.14
C ALA A 243 36.46 19.27 7.20
N SER A 244 35.21 19.79 7.13
CA SER A 244 34.66 20.69 8.15
C SER A 244 34.49 20.06 9.54
N LYS A 245 34.62 18.73 9.64
CA LYS A 245 34.49 17.98 10.90
C LYS A 245 35.85 17.65 11.52
N VAL A 246 36.94 18.21 11.01
CA VAL A 246 38.30 17.88 11.44
C VAL A 246 39.07 19.11 11.85
N THR A 247 39.98 18.96 12.83
CA THR A 247 40.76 20.07 13.41
C THR A 247 42.19 20.17 12.90
N ASP A 248 42.89 19.05 12.69
CA ASP A 248 44.34 19.09 12.44
C ASP A 248 44.72 18.71 11.01
N TYR A 249 44.42 17.47 10.56
CA TYR A 249 44.96 16.93 9.31
C TYR A 249 43.90 16.27 8.43
N VAL A 250 43.97 16.55 7.12
CA VAL A 250 43.18 15.87 6.09
C VAL A 250 44.12 15.19 5.10
N THR A 251 44.06 13.86 5.04
CA THR A 251 44.81 13.04 4.08
C THR A 251 43.85 12.55 3.01
N LEU A 252 44.18 12.82 1.76
CA LEU A 252 43.41 12.41 0.60
C LEU A 252 44.20 11.34 -0.15
N VAL A 253 43.59 10.17 -0.32
CA VAL A 253 44.17 9.02 -1.00
C VAL A 253 43.29 8.70 -2.20
N GLY A 254 43.90 8.55 -3.36
CA GLY A 254 43.19 8.23 -4.59
C GLY A 254 44.07 8.44 -5.81
N ASP A 255 43.44 8.38 -6.97
CA ASP A 255 44.14 8.33 -8.25
C ASP A 255 43.35 9.11 -9.31
N PHE A 256 43.92 10.22 -9.78
CA PHE A 256 43.33 11.08 -10.80
C PHE A 256 43.34 10.47 -12.20
N LYS A 257 44.00 9.32 -12.40
CA LYS A 257 43.90 8.52 -13.63
C LYS A 257 42.79 7.45 -13.56
N GLN A 258 42.11 7.32 -12.43
CA GLN A 258 40.97 6.41 -12.25
C GLN A 258 39.62 7.14 -12.40
N LEU A 259 38.55 6.54 -11.89
CA LEU A 259 37.19 7.03 -12.07
C LEU A 259 36.97 8.37 -11.36
N SER A 260 36.48 9.36 -12.12
CA SER A 260 35.96 10.62 -11.58
C SER A 260 34.55 10.46 -10.99
N PRO A 261 34.02 11.47 -10.28
CA PRO A 261 32.70 11.44 -9.69
C PRO A 261 31.60 11.31 -10.75
N ILE A 262 30.60 10.48 -10.46
CA ILE A 262 29.49 10.24 -11.39
C ILE A 262 28.39 11.28 -11.15
N CYS A 263 28.08 12.08 -12.18
CA CYS A 263 26.94 12.98 -12.18
C CYS A 263 26.22 12.96 -13.54
N VAL A 264 24.91 12.67 -13.52
CA VAL A 264 24.06 12.60 -14.73
C VAL A 264 23.56 13.98 -15.16
N SER A 265 23.64 14.97 -14.28
CA SER A 265 23.12 16.31 -14.56
C SER A 265 24.04 17.09 -15.50
N GLU A 266 23.43 17.84 -16.43
CA GLU A 266 24.11 18.74 -17.37
C GLU A 266 24.03 20.22 -16.93
N TYR A 267 23.50 20.51 -15.74
CA TYR A 267 23.48 21.88 -15.21
C TYR A 267 24.89 22.31 -14.81
N GLU A 268 25.29 23.53 -15.20
CA GLU A 268 26.62 24.10 -14.94
C GLU A 268 27.04 23.99 -13.46
N VAL A 269 26.10 24.21 -12.53
CA VAL A 269 26.35 24.09 -11.09
C VAL A 269 26.69 22.64 -10.69
N ALA A 270 26.01 21.66 -11.28
CA ALA A 270 26.28 20.25 -11.03
C ALA A 270 27.60 19.82 -11.67
N GLU A 271 27.94 20.33 -12.86
CA GLU A 271 29.26 20.08 -13.45
C GLU A 271 30.37 20.62 -12.56
N LYS A 272 30.24 21.88 -12.12
CA LYS A 272 31.24 22.54 -11.27
C LYS A 272 31.49 21.84 -9.94
N TRP A 273 30.45 21.34 -9.28
CA TRP A 273 30.54 20.84 -7.91
C TRP A 273 30.44 19.32 -7.77
N LEU A 274 29.79 18.63 -8.71
CA LEU A 274 29.52 17.19 -8.61
C LEU A 274 30.24 16.34 -9.65
N LYS A 275 30.75 16.90 -10.76
CA LYS A 275 31.57 16.17 -11.75
C LYS A 275 33.06 16.34 -11.54
N ARG A 276 33.50 17.48 -11.03
CA ARG A 276 34.91 17.78 -10.78
C ARG A 276 35.38 17.05 -9.52
N ASP A 277 36.55 16.45 -9.59
CA ASP A 277 37.21 15.85 -8.43
C ASP A 277 38.17 16.83 -7.74
N ILE A 278 38.76 16.37 -6.64
CA ILE A 278 39.71 17.18 -5.86
C ILE A 278 41.03 17.41 -6.61
N PHE A 279 41.47 16.50 -7.47
CA PHE A 279 42.71 16.64 -8.20
C PHE A 279 42.60 17.73 -9.26
N GLU A 280 41.50 17.75 -10.01
CA GLU A 280 41.18 18.83 -10.95
C GLU A 280 41.08 20.19 -10.22
N LEU A 281 40.48 20.23 -9.02
CA LEU A 281 40.43 21.45 -8.21
C LEU A 281 41.82 21.94 -7.79
N LEU A 282 42.75 21.02 -7.54
CA LEU A 282 44.13 21.31 -7.16
C LEU A 282 45.06 21.59 -8.34
N GLY A 283 44.57 21.43 -9.58
CA GLY A 283 45.37 21.60 -10.80
C GLY A 283 46.24 20.40 -11.15
N ILE A 284 45.89 19.20 -10.66
CA ILE A 284 46.63 17.95 -10.87
C ILE A 284 45.90 17.13 -11.94
N GLU A 285 46.24 17.33 -13.21
CA GLU A 285 45.63 16.61 -14.35
C GLU A 285 46.61 15.61 -14.99
N THR A 286 47.90 15.88 -14.86
CA THR A 286 48.99 15.08 -15.41
C THR A 286 49.94 14.54 -14.34
N VAL A 287 50.74 13.54 -14.73
CA VAL A 287 51.80 12.99 -13.87
C VAL A 287 52.85 14.06 -13.54
N GLU A 288 53.13 14.97 -14.48
CA GLU A 288 54.06 16.07 -14.26
C GLU A 288 53.52 17.03 -13.19
N ASP A 289 52.24 17.43 -13.29
CA ASP A 289 51.60 18.29 -12.28
C ASP A 289 51.68 17.65 -10.89
N ALA A 290 51.37 16.35 -10.81
CA ALA A 290 51.44 15.58 -9.57
C ALA A 290 52.87 15.49 -8.99
N CYS A 291 53.89 15.35 -9.84
CA CYS A 291 55.29 15.30 -9.39
C CYS A 291 55.82 16.65 -8.92
N GLN A 292 55.28 17.76 -9.43
CA GLN A 292 55.69 19.12 -9.05
C GLN A 292 54.94 19.64 -7.80
N ASP A 293 53.84 19.00 -7.40
CA ASP A 293 53.05 19.41 -6.24
C ASP A 293 53.59 18.78 -4.94
N GLU A 294 54.11 19.63 -4.04
CA GLU A 294 54.67 19.19 -2.74
C GLU A 294 53.66 18.46 -1.83
N ARG A 295 52.35 18.59 -2.10
CA ARG A 295 51.29 17.92 -1.34
C ARG A 295 51.06 16.48 -1.79
N VAL A 296 51.59 16.10 -2.94
CA VAL A 296 51.35 14.80 -3.56
C VAL A 296 52.54 13.89 -3.32
N SER A 297 52.25 12.63 -2.98
CA SER A 297 53.27 11.59 -2.84
C SER A 297 52.84 10.35 -3.61
N LEU A 298 53.63 9.97 -4.61
CA LEU A 298 53.36 8.78 -5.40
C LEU A 298 53.75 7.52 -4.63
N LEU A 299 52.81 6.59 -4.48
CA LEU A 299 53.12 5.21 -4.11
C LEU A 299 53.57 4.47 -5.38
N ASP A 300 54.88 4.42 -5.56
CA ASP A 300 55.48 4.02 -6.84
C ASP A 300 55.57 2.50 -7.04
N THR A 301 55.28 1.66 -6.05
CA THR A 301 55.51 0.21 -6.14
C THR A 301 54.18 -0.55 -6.16
N GLN A 302 53.92 -1.29 -7.26
CA GLN A 302 52.72 -2.10 -7.43
C GLN A 302 52.95 -3.56 -7.01
N TYR A 303 51.97 -4.17 -6.35
CA TYR A 303 52.06 -5.55 -5.83
C TYR A 303 50.97 -6.49 -6.36
N ARG A 304 50.13 -6.04 -7.31
CA ARG A 304 48.91 -6.75 -7.73
C ARG A 304 49.09 -7.52 -9.02
N MET A 305 49.75 -6.93 -10.01
CA MET A 305 49.78 -7.43 -11.38
C MET A 305 51.11 -8.09 -11.70
N ALA A 306 51.10 -9.08 -12.60
CA ALA A 306 52.32 -9.51 -13.27
C ALA A 306 52.99 -8.34 -13.98
N GLN A 307 54.33 -8.32 -14.01
CA GLN A 307 55.12 -7.20 -14.54
C GLN A 307 54.72 -6.82 -15.98
N GLN A 308 54.46 -7.82 -16.83
CA GLN A 308 54.03 -7.61 -18.21
C GLN A 308 52.66 -6.93 -18.32
N LEU A 309 51.74 -7.23 -17.39
CA LEU A 309 50.44 -6.57 -17.31
C LEU A 309 50.57 -5.16 -16.78
N ALA A 310 51.36 -4.96 -15.71
CA ALA A 310 51.57 -3.66 -15.09
C ALA A 310 52.27 -2.67 -16.03
N ALA A 311 53.15 -3.15 -16.90
CA ALA A 311 53.87 -2.33 -17.88
C ALA A 311 52.93 -1.55 -18.81
N VAL A 312 51.75 -2.08 -19.13
CA VAL A 312 50.78 -1.42 -20.02
C VAL A 312 50.18 -0.15 -19.38
N PRO A 313 49.46 -0.20 -18.24
CA PRO A 313 48.95 1.00 -17.60
C PRO A 313 50.09 1.90 -17.09
N ASN A 314 51.23 1.36 -16.66
CA ASN A 314 52.38 2.17 -16.26
C ASN A 314 52.86 3.08 -17.39
N LYS A 315 53.00 2.53 -18.61
CA LYS A 315 53.40 3.32 -19.78
C LYS A 315 52.32 4.30 -20.23
N LEU A 316 51.05 3.90 -20.20
CA LEU A 316 49.95 4.70 -20.74
C LEU A 316 49.50 5.83 -19.81
N PHE A 317 49.51 5.60 -18.50
CA PHE A 317 48.88 6.52 -17.53
C PHE A 317 49.86 7.12 -16.51
N TYR A 318 50.96 6.42 -16.19
CA TYR A 318 51.88 6.81 -15.09
C TYR A 318 53.29 7.16 -15.57
N SER A 319 53.49 7.39 -16.87
CA SER A 319 54.78 7.79 -17.46
C SER A 319 55.96 6.86 -17.11
N GLY A 320 55.70 5.58 -16.82
CA GLY A 320 56.73 4.62 -16.46
C GLY A 320 57.22 4.72 -15.01
N LEU A 321 56.60 5.53 -14.15
CA LEU A 321 57.04 5.73 -12.77
C LEU A 321 56.77 4.54 -11.84
N LEU A 322 55.83 3.64 -12.19
CA LEU A 322 55.53 2.48 -11.36
C LEU A 322 56.64 1.43 -11.44
N LYS A 323 56.97 0.87 -10.29
CA LYS A 323 57.92 -0.23 -10.06
C LYS A 323 57.15 -1.47 -9.68
N ASP A 324 57.72 -2.62 -10.02
CA ASP A 324 57.16 -3.90 -9.63
C ASP A 324 57.67 -4.33 -8.25
N GLY A 325 56.75 -4.66 -7.36
CA GLY A 325 57.08 -5.21 -6.05
C GLY A 325 57.62 -6.64 -6.15
N PRO A 326 58.26 -7.15 -5.07
CA PRO A 326 58.74 -8.52 -5.01
C PRO A 326 57.62 -9.54 -5.32
N HIS A 327 57.98 -10.65 -5.97
CA HIS A 327 57.11 -11.79 -6.29
C HIS A 327 56.09 -11.58 -7.42
N THR A 328 55.96 -10.37 -7.98
CA THR A 328 55.11 -10.08 -9.14
C THR A 328 55.56 -10.79 -10.42
N ASP A 329 56.83 -11.17 -10.50
CA ASP A 329 57.44 -11.99 -11.55
C ASP A 329 56.90 -13.43 -11.58
N LYS A 330 56.33 -13.89 -10.46
CA LYS A 330 55.81 -15.25 -10.28
C LYS A 330 54.31 -15.37 -10.53
N PHE A 331 53.65 -14.27 -10.90
CA PHE A 331 52.19 -14.24 -11.08
C PHE A 331 51.79 -14.74 -12.46
N TYR A 332 51.88 -16.05 -12.71
CA TYR A 332 51.34 -16.67 -13.91
C TYR A 332 50.32 -17.74 -13.57
N LEU A 333 49.35 -17.92 -14.46
CA LEU A 333 48.47 -19.08 -14.51
C LEU A 333 48.91 -19.92 -15.70
N ASP A 334 48.89 -21.24 -15.56
CA ASP A 334 49.15 -22.17 -16.65
C ASP A 334 47.84 -22.89 -16.95
N GLU A 335 47.11 -22.40 -17.96
CA GLU A 335 45.77 -22.87 -18.29
C GLU A 335 45.61 -23.15 -19.80
N PRO A 336 44.67 -24.02 -20.21
CA PRO A 336 44.59 -24.53 -21.58
C PRO A 336 44.39 -23.49 -22.69
N ILE A 337 43.79 -22.33 -22.40
CA ILE A 337 43.40 -21.31 -23.38
C ILE A 337 44.52 -20.27 -23.54
N SER A 338 45.01 -19.67 -22.44
CA SER A 338 46.07 -18.67 -22.44
C SER A 338 47.48 -19.23 -22.32
N GLY A 339 47.64 -20.50 -21.96
CA GLY A 339 48.92 -21.03 -21.48
C GLY A 339 49.45 -20.17 -20.34
N LYS A 340 50.76 -19.89 -20.36
CA LYS A 340 51.46 -19.00 -19.40
C LYS A 340 51.41 -17.51 -19.77
N ASN A 341 50.62 -17.12 -20.76
CA ASN A 341 50.53 -15.70 -21.14
C ASN A 341 49.71 -14.93 -20.11
N HIS A 342 50.21 -13.77 -19.69
CA HIS A 342 49.53 -12.93 -18.71
C HIS A 342 48.34 -12.15 -19.29
N LEU A 343 48.32 -11.94 -20.62
CA LEU A 343 47.28 -11.21 -21.33
C LEU A 343 46.90 -11.92 -22.62
N VAL A 344 45.60 -12.13 -22.85
CA VAL A 344 45.07 -12.69 -24.10
C VAL A 344 43.94 -11.80 -24.61
N LEU A 345 44.00 -11.46 -25.90
CA LEU A 345 42.94 -10.75 -26.60
C LEU A 345 42.23 -11.73 -27.54
N VAL A 346 40.96 -12.02 -27.28
CA VAL A 346 40.14 -12.86 -28.16
C VAL A 346 39.31 -11.97 -29.07
N ASN A 347 39.63 -11.96 -30.35
CA ASN A 347 38.88 -11.19 -31.33
C ASN A 347 37.65 -11.98 -31.81
N THR A 348 36.46 -11.54 -31.40
CA THR A 348 35.17 -12.14 -31.80
C THR A 348 34.50 -11.40 -32.96
N SER A 349 35.15 -10.39 -33.56
CA SER A 349 34.57 -9.63 -34.68
C SER A 349 34.08 -10.49 -35.86
N PRO A 350 34.70 -11.63 -36.21
CA PRO A 350 34.19 -12.48 -37.29
C PRO A 350 32.85 -13.16 -36.98
N LEU A 351 32.43 -13.23 -35.71
CA LEU A 351 31.19 -13.90 -35.30
C LEU A 351 29.94 -13.04 -35.52
N ASN A 352 30.11 -11.73 -35.73
CA ASN A 352 29.07 -10.76 -36.06
C ASN A 352 27.68 -11.01 -35.39
N PRO A 353 27.58 -10.95 -34.05
CA PRO A 353 26.36 -11.33 -33.33
C PRO A 353 25.16 -10.38 -33.52
N TRP A 354 25.34 -9.31 -34.30
CA TRP A 354 24.34 -8.27 -34.58
C TRP A 354 23.99 -8.16 -36.07
N ALA A 355 24.50 -9.05 -36.93
CA ALA A 355 24.06 -9.15 -38.33
C ALA A 355 22.72 -9.88 -38.49
#